data_AF-A0A067PZ35-F1
#
_entry.id   AF-A0A067PZ35-F1
#
_cell.length_a   1.000
_cell.length_b   1.000
_cell.length_c   1.000
_cell.angle_alpha   90.00
_cell.angle_beta   90.00
_cell.angle_gamma   90.00
#
_symmetry.space_group_name_H-M   'P 1'
#
loop_
_entity.id
_entity.type
_entity.pdbx_description
1 polymer ?
#
loop_
_entity_poly.entity_id
_entity_poly.type
_entity_poly.pdbx_seq_one_letter_code
_entity_poly.pdbx_strand_id
1 'polypeptide(L)'
;AITELRNSASQTSDDHPDRNRLLSNLGVALDNRYNILGDIRDLESAVELLSKAVSFTPVGHPYRSAVVHRLGVAVLHRFIRLRSPADLDFAINSFVEAASFTPPGHPARPERLADVGMAV
;
A
#
# COMPACT_ATOMS: atom_id res chain seq x y z
N ALA A 1 -19.10 -1.94 0.73
CA ALA A 1 -17.67 -1.83 0.38
C ALA A 1 -16.73 -2.29 1.51
N ILE A 2 -16.32 -1.45 2.48
CA ILE A 2 -15.29 -1.84 3.50
C ILE A 2 -15.73 -3.04 4.36
N THR A 3 -17.00 -3.08 4.79
CA THR A 3 -17.54 -4.20 5.58
C THR A 3 -17.52 -5.52 4.80
N GLU A 4 -17.87 -5.50 3.52
CA GLU A 4 -17.82 -6.68 2.64
C GLU A 4 -16.39 -7.15 2.40
N LEU A 5 -15.46 -6.21 2.18
CA LEU A 5 -14.03 -6.52 2.04
C LEU A 5 -13.46 -7.12 3.33
N ARG A 6 -13.88 -6.65 4.51
CA ARG A 6 -13.51 -7.26 5.81
C ARG A 6 -14.04 -8.68 5.95
N ASN A 7 -15.30 -8.91 5.61
CA ASN A 7 -15.91 -10.23 5.67
C ASN A 7 -15.25 -11.21 4.69
N SER A 8 -14.97 -10.76 3.47
CA SER A 8 -14.25 -11.57 2.49
C SER A 8 -12.82 -11.88 2.98
N ALA A 9 -12.12 -10.90 3.55
CA ALA A 9 -10.75 -11.07 4.03
C ALA A 9 -10.63 -12.00 5.24
N SER A 10 -11.69 -12.12 6.06
CA SER A 10 -11.73 -13.05 7.21
C SER A 10 -12.07 -14.48 6.81
N GLN A 11 -12.78 -14.67 5.69
CA GLN A 11 -13.18 -15.99 5.18
C GLN A 11 -12.18 -16.59 4.18
N THR A 12 -11.37 -15.75 3.54
CA THR A 12 -10.33 -16.20 2.61
C THR A 12 -9.15 -16.79 3.39
N SER A 13 -8.63 -17.94 2.98
CA SER A 13 -7.45 -18.56 3.59
C SER A 13 -6.16 -17.86 3.17
N ASP A 14 -5.10 -17.96 3.98
CA ASP A 14 -3.82 -17.30 3.71
C ASP A 14 -3.09 -17.88 2.48
N ASP A 15 -3.41 -19.10 2.07
CA ASP A 15 -2.90 -19.77 0.86
C ASP A 15 -3.69 -19.44 -0.43
N HIS A 16 -4.77 -18.66 -0.31
CA HIS A 16 -5.58 -18.30 -1.47
C HIS A 16 -4.80 -17.35 -2.42
N PRO A 17 -4.77 -17.63 -3.74
CA PRO A 17 -3.96 -16.85 -4.70
C PRO A 17 -4.31 -15.36 -4.75
N ASP A 18 -5.59 -15.02 -4.53
CA ASP A 18 -6.06 -13.63 -4.51
C ASP A 18 -5.96 -12.94 -3.13
N ARG A 19 -5.36 -13.58 -2.11
CA ARG A 19 -5.30 -13.00 -0.76
C ARG A 19 -4.58 -11.65 -0.76
N ASN A 20 -3.50 -11.51 -1.52
CA ASN A 20 -2.78 -10.25 -1.65
C ASN A 20 -3.66 -9.10 -2.21
N ARG A 21 -4.43 -9.34 -3.28
CA ARG A 21 -5.32 -8.35 -3.90
C ARG A 21 -6.44 -7.95 -2.95
N LEU A 22 -7.04 -8.91 -2.27
CA LEU A 22 -8.11 -8.65 -1.32
C LEU A 22 -7.65 -7.78 -0.15
N LEU A 23 -6.51 -8.11 0.45
CA LEU A 23 -5.91 -7.33 1.53
C LEU A 23 -5.52 -5.93 1.05
N SER A 24 -4.92 -5.82 -0.14
CA SER A 24 -4.57 -4.52 -0.71
C SER A 24 -5.79 -3.66 -0.98
N ASN A 25 -6.88 -4.22 -1.49
CA ASN A 25 -8.11 -3.49 -1.76
C ASN A 25 -8.75 -2.98 -0.45
N LEU A 26 -8.78 -3.81 0.60
CA LEU A 26 -9.26 -3.39 1.90
C LEU A 26 -8.38 -2.29 2.50
N GLY A 27 -7.06 -2.43 2.41
CA GLY A 27 -6.11 -1.41 2.88
C GLY A 27 -6.31 -0.06 2.17
N VAL A 28 -6.43 -0.06 0.85
CA VAL A 28 -6.70 1.16 0.07
C VAL A 28 -8.05 1.79 0.44
N ALA A 29 -9.09 0.97 0.65
CA ALA A 29 -10.39 1.49 1.05
C ALA A 29 -10.36 2.17 2.43
N LEU A 30 -9.54 1.64 3.36
CA LEU A 30 -9.35 2.23 4.69
C LEU A 30 -8.51 3.51 4.63
N ASP A 31 -7.44 3.54 3.84
CA ASP A 31 -6.64 4.75 3.62
C ASP A 31 -7.48 5.89 3.00
N ASN A 32 -8.30 5.56 1.99
CA ASN A 32 -9.26 6.52 1.42
C ASN A 32 -10.27 7.01 2.46
N ARG A 33 -10.76 6.13 3.34
CA ARG A 33 -11.68 6.53 4.41
C ARG A 33 -10.99 7.44 5.44
N TYR A 34 -9.73 7.16 5.78
CA TYR A 34 -8.91 8.05 6.59
C TYR A 34 -8.78 9.43 5.97
N ASN A 35 -8.51 9.54 4.66
CA ASN A 35 -8.38 10.84 4.00
C ASN A 35 -9.67 11.68 4.04
N ILE A 36 -10.84 11.03 4.14
CA ILE A 36 -12.14 11.71 4.23
C ILE A 36 -12.51 12.04 5.69
N LEU A 37 -12.26 11.11 6.63
CA LEU A 37 -12.80 11.17 7.99
C LEU A 37 -11.75 11.48 9.07
N GLY A 38 -10.48 11.30 8.78
CA GLY A 38 -9.36 11.53 9.70
C GLY A 38 -9.19 10.50 10.82
N ASP A 39 -9.88 9.35 10.78
CA ASP A 39 -9.76 8.32 11.82
C ASP A 39 -8.42 7.57 11.69
N ILE A 40 -7.50 7.84 12.61
CA ILE A 40 -6.15 7.25 12.61
C ILE A 40 -6.16 5.71 12.62
N ARG A 41 -7.19 5.08 13.19
CA ARG A 41 -7.29 3.61 13.23
C ARG A 41 -7.47 3.01 11.85
N ASP A 42 -8.09 3.75 10.93
CA ASP A 42 -8.21 3.33 9.54
C ASP A 42 -6.87 3.36 8.83
N LEU A 43 -6.08 4.39 9.09
CA LEU A 43 -4.73 4.52 8.55
C LEU A 43 -3.80 3.42 9.08
N GLU A 44 -3.83 3.15 10.39
CA GLU A 44 -3.06 2.07 10.99
C GLU A 44 -3.45 0.71 10.41
N SER A 45 -4.76 0.45 10.30
CA SER A 45 -5.28 -0.77 9.66
C SER A 45 -4.88 -0.87 8.19
N ALA A 46 -4.87 0.25 7.45
CA ALA A 46 -4.45 0.28 6.06
C ALA A 46 -2.99 -0.12 5.90
N VAL A 47 -2.10 0.44 6.72
CA VAL A 47 -0.67 0.10 6.73
C VAL A 47 -0.47 -1.38 7.06
N GLU A 48 -1.17 -1.91 8.05
CA GLU A 48 -1.08 -3.32 8.44
C GLU A 48 -1.49 -4.26 7.30
N LEU A 49 -2.64 -4.00 6.67
CA LEU A 49 -3.18 -4.83 5.60
C LEU A 49 -2.33 -4.76 4.33
N LEU A 50 -1.82 -3.57 3.98
CA LEU A 50 -0.93 -3.39 2.83
C LEU A 50 0.43 -4.07 3.08
N SER A 51 0.94 -4.03 4.31
CA SER A 51 2.14 -4.78 4.72
C SER A 51 1.93 -6.29 4.59
N LYS A 52 0.77 -6.81 5.01
CA LYS A 52 0.41 -8.22 4.84
C LYS A 52 0.21 -8.58 3.35
N ALA A 53 -0.36 -7.70 2.55
CA ALA A 53 -0.49 -7.91 1.11
C ALA A 53 0.89 -7.97 0.41
N VAL A 54 1.84 -7.13 0.86
CA VAL A 54 3.25 -7.17 0.46
C VAL A 54 3.88 -8.51 0.77
N SER A 55 3.68 -9.08 1.97
CA SER A 55 4.29 -10.37 2.35
C SER A 55 3.74 -11.56 1.56
N PHE A 56 2.50 -11.48 1.07
CA PHE A 56 1.90 -12.46 0.15
C PHE A 56 2.19 -12.21 -1.33
N THR A 57 3.00 -11.20 -1.67
CA THR A 57 3.33 -10.86 -3.05
C THR A 57 4.85 -11.00 -3.27
N PRO A 58 5.33 -12.16 -3.76
CA PRO A 58 6.76 -12.41 -3.89
C PRO A 58 7.43 -11.45 -4.89
N VAL A 59 8.74 -11.30 -4.75
CA VAL A 59 9.56 -10.54 -5.70
C VAL A 59 9.40 -11.14 -7.10
N GLY A 60 9.22 -10.29 -8.12
CA GLY A 60 8.97 -10.69 -9.51
C GLY A 60 7.48 -10.87 -9.86
N HIS A 61 6.57 -10.88 -8.89
CA HIS A 61 5.14 -10.93 -9.17
C HIS A 61 4.66 -9.62 -9.83
N PRO A 62 3.84 -9.65 -10.91
CA PRO A 62 3.41 -8.43 -11.63
C PRO A 62 2.72 -7.39 -10.74
N TYR A 63 2.02 -7.85 -9.69
CA TYR A 63 1.32 -6.99 -8.74
C TYR A 63 2.22 -6.38 -7.65
N ARG A 64 3.47 -6.84 -7.49
CA ARG A 64 4.41 -6.40 -6.44
C ARG A 64 4.57 -4.88 -6.45
N SER A 65 4.82 -4.32 -7.62
CA SER A 65 5.02 -2.87 -7.79
C SER A 65 3.81 -2.04 -7.34
N ALA A 66 2.59 -2.56 -7.53
CA ALA A 66 1.37 -1.85 -7.15
C ALA A 66 1.14 -1.89 -5.64
N VAL A 67 1.28 -3.06 -5.01
CA VAL A 67 1.02 -3.19 -3.57
C VAL A 67 2.07 -2.45 -2.72
N VAL A 68 3.34 -2.47 -3.14
CA VAL A 68 4.42 -1.71 -2.46
C VAL A 68 4.19 -0.21 -2.58
N HIS A 69 3.80 0.27 -3.75
CA HIS A 69 3.46 1.68 -3.94
C HIS A 69 2.30 2.12 -3.02
N ARG A 70 1.22 1.33 -2.95
CA ARG A 70 0.09 1.61 -2.05
C ARG A 70 0.51 1.63 -0.59
N LEU A 71 1.39 0.72 -0.17
CA LEU A 71 1.95 0.74 1.18
C LEU A 71 2.75 2.03 1.43
N GLY A 72 3.59 2.44 0.48
CA GLY A 72 4.34 3.70 0.56
C GLY A 72 3.43 4.91 0.75
N VAL A 73 2.32 4.99 0.01
CA VAL A 73 1.32 6.07 0.15
C VAL A 73 0.70 6.08 1.55
N ALA A 74 0.23 4.93 2.05
CA ALA A 74 -0.39 4.85 3.37
C ALA A 74 0.62 5.21 4.49
N VAL A 75 1.87 4.77 4.38
CA VAL A 75 2.91 5.14 5.35
C VAL A 75 3.28 6.62 5.25
N LEU A 76 3.27 7.22 4.05
CA LEU A 76 3.44 8.67 3.89
C LEU A 76 2.32 9.46 4.57
N HIS A 77 1.05 9.04 4.42
CA HIS A 77 -0.06 9.64 5.16
C HIS A 77 0.16 9.52 6.68
N ARG A 78 0.71 8.40 7.15
CA ARG A 78 1.06 8.20 8.57
C ARG A 78 2.18 9.14 9.03
N PHE A 79 3.21 9.35 8.21
CA PHE A 79 4.23 10.37 8.45
C PHE A 79 3.62 11.77 8.54
N ILE A 80 2.76 12.15 7.60
CA ILE A 80 2.12 13.48 7.61
C ILE A 80 1.36 13.70 8.92
N ARG A 81 0.71 12.64 9.43
CA ARG A 81 -0.08 12.69 10.66
C ARG A 81 0.73 12.65 11.95
N LEU A 82 1.74 11.77 12.03
CA LEU A 82 2.47 11.46 13.26
C LEU A 82 3.89 12.05 13.30
N ARG A 83 4.38 12.54 12.17
CA ARG A 83 5.73 13.15 12.00
C ARG A 83 6.89 12.21 12.36
N SER A 84 6.69 10.89 12.20
CA SER A 84 7.72 9.87 12.42
C SER A 84 8.72 9.83 11.26
N PRO A 85 10.01 10.16 11.47
CA PRO A 85 11.02 10.09 10.40
C PRO A 85 11.17 8.70 9.80
N ALA A 86 11.02 7.66 10.63
CA ALA A 86 11.07 6.27 10.17
C ALA A 86 9.95 5.94 9.16
N ASP A 87 8.79 6.58 9.27
CA ASP A 87 7.71 6.42 8.30
C ASP A 87 8.07 7.09 6.97
N LEU A 88 8.69 8.27 7.01
CA LEU A 88 9.15 8.94 5.78
C LEU A 88 10.21 8.09 5.06
N ASP A 89 11.22 7.61 5.78
CA ASP A 89 12.26 6.74 5.22
C ASP A 89 11.65 5.46 4.60
N PHE A 90 10.67 4.86 5.29
CA PHE A 90 9.97 3.69 4.79
C PHE A 90 9.17 3.99 3.51
N ALA A 91 8.47 5.13 3.46
CA ALA A 91 7.70 5.55 2.29
C ALA A 91 8.60 5.77 1.06
N ILE A 92 9.73 6.49 1.24
CA ILE A 92 10.75 6.70 0.18
C ILE A 92 11.22 5.36 -0.37
N ASN A 93 11.65 4.45 0.52
CA ASN A 93 12.16 3.15 0.11
C ASN A 93 11.11 2.32 -0.63
N SER A 94 9.85 2.41 -0.20
CA SER A 94 8.72 1.77 -0.89
C SER A 94 8.50 2.33 -2.30
N PHE A 95 8.57 3.65 -2.48
CA PHE A 95 8.45 4.27 -3.81
C PHE A 95 9.60 3.88 -4.74
N VAL A 96 10.84 3.86 -4.23
CA VAL A 96 12.02 3.42 -4.98
C VAL A 96 11.88 1.97 -5.40
N GLU A 97 11.47 1.08 -4.48
CA GLU A 97 11.24 -0.33 -4.79
C GLU A 97 10.14 -0.50 -5.85
N ALA A 98 8.99 0.19 -5.70
CA ALA A 98 7.91 0.13 -6.66
C ALA A 98 8.33 0.61 -8.06
N ALA A 99 9.10 1.69 -8.14
CA ALA A 99 9.64 2.21 -9.40
C ALA A 99 10.62 1.22 -10.05
N SER A 100 11.46 0.55 -9.25
CA SER A 100 12.42 -0.45 -9.73
C SER A 100 11.76 -1.64 -10.44
N PHE A 101 10.56 -2.04 -9.99
CA PHE A 101 9.79 -3.14 -10.58
C PHE A 101 8.87 -2.71 -11.72
N THR A 102 8.84 -1.43 -12.07
CA THR A 102 7.97 -0.92 -13.13
C THR A 102 8.72 -0.88 -14.46
N PRO A 103 8.38 -1.68 -15.49
CA PRO A 103 9.14 -1.69 -16.74
C PRO A 103 9.13 -0.32 -17.45
N PRO A 104 10.17 0.01 -18.25
CA PRO A 104 10.13 1.15 -19.16
C PRO A 104 8.88 1.10 -20.05
N GLY A 105 8.21 2.24 -20.23
CA GLY A 105 6.97 2.34 -21.04
C GLY A 105 5.68 1.94 -20.32
N HIS A 106 5.74 1.44 -19.08
CA HIS A 106 4.54 1.13 -18.30
C HIS A 106 3.79 2.42 -17.90
N PRO A 107 2.45 2.51 -18.03
CA PRO A 107 1.67 3.73 -17.78
C PRO A 107 1.84 4.32 -16.38
N ALA A 108 2.01 3.48 -15.35
CA ALA A 108 2.21 3.92 -13.97
C ALA A 108 3.65 4.35 -13.64
N ARG A 109 4.60 4.25 -14.58
CA ARG A 109 6.02 4.57 -14.32
C ARG A 109 6.25 6.07 -14.02
N PRO A 110 5.66 7.02 -14.76
CA PRO A 110 5.87 8.45 -14.49
C PRO A 110 5.37 8.85 -13.09
N GLU A 111 4.18 8.39 -12.70
CA GLU A 111 3.60 8.63 -11.36
C GLU A 111 4.53 8.11 -10.26
N ARG A 112 4.96 6.85 -10.36
CA ARG A 112 5.86 6.25 -9.36
C ARG A 112 7.20 6.97 -9.23
N LEU A 113 7.73 7.49 -10.33
CA LEU A 113 8.97 8.28 -10.29
C LEU A 113 8.75 9.67 -9.68
N ALA A 114 7.59 10.28 -9.91
CA ALA A 114 7.22 11.54 -9.27
C ALA A 114 7.11 11.38 -7.74
N ASP A 115 6.51 10.29 -7.27
CA ASP A 115 6.38 10.00 -5.84
C ASP A 115 7.72 9.78 -5.14
N VAL A 116 8.72 9.20 -5.84
CA VAL A 116 10.10 9.17 -5.34
C VAL A 116 10.62 10.59 -5.17
N GLY A 117 10.46 11.46 -6.18
CA GLY A 117 10.95 12.84 -6.16
C GLY A 117 10.26 13.78 -5.17
N MET A 118 9.01 13.49 -4.76
CA MET A 118 8.33 14.25 -3.71
C MET A 118 8.75 13.85 -2.29
N ALA A 119 9.39 12.69 -2.15
CA ALA A 119 9.75 12.12 -0.85
C ALA A 119 11.20 12.42 -0.44
N VAL A 120 12.04 13.00 -1.32
CA VAL A 120 13.43 13.42 -1.08
C VAL A 120 13.59 14.92 -1.15
#